data_AF-A0A7K2MYD1-F1
#
_entry.id   AF-A0A7K2MYD1-F1
#
_cell.length_a   1.000
_cell.length_b   1.000
_cell.length_c   1.000
_cell.angle_alpha   90.00
_cell.angle_beta   90.00
_cell.angle_gamma   90.00
#
_symmetry.space_group_name_H-M   'P 1'
#
loop_
_entity.id
_entity.type
_entity.pdbx_description
1 polymer ?
#
loop_
_entity_poly.entity_id
_entity_poly.type
_entity_poly.pdbx_seq_one_letter_code
_entity_poly.pdbx_strand_id
1 'polypeptide(L)'
;AGTHADTRGRRLLEGVPEARAALAAAAPAGEAGKSGLLAGVDGPESLRRVLAARDADHKLETLVELVRGQVAVVLGHASADAVSADGDFMDLGFASLTAVEFGHRLAAITGLKLPTTLIYDHLNPVELAEYLADELAPELTAA
;
A
#
# COMPACT_ATOMS: atom_id res chain seq x y z
N ALA A 1 28.13 23.60 -38.86
CA ALA A 1 26.72 23.23 -38.66
C ALA A 1 26.66 21.72 -38.56
N GLY A 2 26.54 21.19 -37.34
CA GLY A 2 26.46 19.76 -37.08
C GLY A 2 25.01 19.34 -36.92
N THR A 3 24.63 18.22 -37.52
CA THR A 3 23.30 17.64 -37.31
C THR A 3 23.44 16.13 -37.17
N HIS A 4 23.44 15.74 -35.89
CA HIS A 4 22.92 14.55 -35.25
C HIS A 4 22.81 13.24 -36.05
N ALA A 5 23.65 12.29 -35.63
CA ALA A 5 23.29 10.89 -35.51
C ALA A 5 22.14 10.73 -34.51
N ASP A 6 21.13 9.93 -34.86
CA ASP A 6 20.67 8.81 -34.03
C ASP A 6 19.59 8.02 -34.80
N THR A 7 19.89 6.76 -35.10
CA THR A 7 18.86 5.77 -35.44
C THR A 7 19.26 4.46 -34.79
N ARG A 8 18.77 4.23 -33.57
CA ARG A 8 18.37 2.90 -33.06
C ARG A 8 17.77 3.01 -31.65
N GLY A 9 16.56 3.55 -31.59
CA GLY A 9 15.71 3.55 -30.40
C GLY A 9 14.35 2.92 -30.65
N ARG A 10 14.30 1.79 -31.36
CA ARG A 10 13.10 0.98 -31.52
C ARG A 10 12.86 0.23 -30.21
N ARG A 11 12.08 0.81 -29.28
CA ARG A 11 11.13 0.08 -28.42
C ARG A 11 10.51 0.95 -27.33
N LEU A 12 9.20 0.72 -27.14
CA LEU A 12 8.40 0.81 -25.92
C LEU A 12 7.50 2.06 -25.75
N LEU A 13 6.20 1.78 -25.87
CA LEU A 13 5.06 2.34 -25.14
C LEU A 13 4.28 3.49 -25.81
N GLU A 14 3.21 3.13 -26.53
CA GLU A 14 1.95 3.88 -26.58
C GLU A 14 0.93 3.03 -27.36
N GLY A 15 -0.29 2.73 -26.91
CA GLY A 15 -1.02 3.05 -25.69
C GLY A 15 -2.21 2.09 -25.60
N VAL A 16 -2.67 1.78 -24.38
CA VAL A 16 -3.82 0.88 -24.17
C VAL A 16 -5.00 1.68 -23.61
N PRO A 17 -6.14 1.75 -24.31
CA PRO A 17 -7.34 2.50 -23.93
C PRO A 17 -8.32 1.69 -23.04
N GLU A 18 -7.86 0.76 -22.20
CA GLU A 18 -8.77 -0.20 -21.51
C GLU A 18 -9.20 0.20 -20.09
N ALA A 19 -8.74 1.31 -19.52
CA ALA A 19 -9.06 1.67 -18.13
C ALA A 19 -10.42 2.39 -17.92
N ARG A 20 -11.19 2.69 -18.98
CA ARG A 20 -12.40 3.54 -18.87
C ARG A 20 -13.76 2.85 -18.89
N ALA A 21 -13.83 1.52 -18.98
CA ALA A 21 -15.11 0.82 -19.19
C ALA A 21 -15.62 -0.05 -18.01
N ALA A 22 -14.90 -0.17 -16.89
CA ALA A 22 -15.34 -1.01 -15.77
C ALA A 22 -16.01 -0.22 -14.62
N LEU A 23 -16.74 0.84 -14.96
CA LEU A 23 -17.70 1.44 -14.04
C LEU A 23 -19.06 0.74 -14.28
N ALA A 24 -19.54 0.01 -13.26
CA ALA A 24 -20.92 -0.48 -13.04
C ALA A 24 -21.08 -2.01 -12.99
N ALA A 25 -20.84 -2.61 -11.82
CA ALA A 25 -21.76 -3.60 -11.23
C ALA A 25 -21.30 -4.00 -9.81
N ALA A 26 -22.27 -4.00 -8.89
CA ALA A 26 -22.31 -4.71 -7.61
C ALA A 26 -21.54 -4.13 -6.40
N ALA A 27 -22.21 -3.21 -5.70
CA ALA A 27 -22.43 -3.38 -4.26
C ALA A 27 -23.61 -4.36 -4.07
N PRO A 28 -23.68 -5.22 -3.04
CA PRO A 28 -23.61 -4.77 -1.64
C PRO A 28 -22.89 -5.70 -0.62
N ALA A 29 -22.68 -5.11 0.56
CA ALA A 29 -22.59 -5.72 1.90
C ALA A 29 -21.22 -6.22 2.41
N GLY A 30 -20.68 -5.46 3.38
CA GLY A 30 -19.64 -5.88 4.32
C GLY A 30 -18.95 -4.70 5.00
N GLU A 31 -19.53 -4.17 6.09
CA GLU A 31 -18.93 -3.20 7.03
C GLU A 31 -18.42 -1.84 6.52
N ALA A 32 -19.36 -0.91 6.39
CA ALA A 32 -19.08 0.52 6.55
C ALA A 32 -18.69 0.81 8.01
N GLY A 33 -17.38 0.85 8.33
CA GLY A 33 -16.98 1.13 9.71
C GLY A 33 -15.52 1.45 10.03
N LYS A 34 -14.57 1.46 9.07
CA LYS A 34 -13.14 1.54 9.43
C LYS A 34 -12.29 2.59 8.69
N SER A 35 -12.73 3.10 7.53
CA SER A 35 -12.01 4.13 6.76
C SER A 35 -11.82 5.47 7.51
N GLY A 36 -12.63 5.74 8.55
CA GLY A 36 -12.46 6.91 9.41
C GLY A 36 -11.40 6.77 10.51
N LEU A 37 -10.95 5.56 10.85
CA LEU A 37 -10.02 5.33 11.97
C LEU A 37 -8.58 5.72 11.61
N LEU A 38 -8.21 5.50 10.35
CA LEU A 38 -6.91 5.87 9.79
C LEU A 38 -6.90 7.30 9.23
N ALA A 39 -8.04 8.00 9.22
CA ALA A 39 -8.12 9.38 8.78
C ALA A 39 -7.34 10.29 9.76
N GLY A 40 -6.16 10.74 9.34
CA GLY A 40 -5.21 11.51 10.18
C GLY A 40 -4.01 10.70 10.68
N VAL A 41 -3.81 9.47 10.20
CA VAL A 41 -2.54 8.75 10.37
C VAL A 41 -1.55 9.23 9.32
N ASP A 42 -0.81 10.29 9.65
CA ASP A 42 0.17 10.91 8.77
C ASP A 42 1.63 10.65 9.21
N GLY A 43 1.84 9.83 10.25
CA GLY A 43 3.16 9.57 10.80
C GLY A 43 3.18 8.57 11.98
N PRO A 44 4.38 8.23 12.49
CA PRO A 44 4.60 7.15 13.44
C PRO A 44 3.91 7.37 14.78
N GLU A 45 3.90 8.59 15.30
CA GLU A 45 3.24 8.89 16.58
C GLU A 45 1.71 8.73 16.51
N SER A 46 1.09 9.17 15.40
CA SER A 46 -0.34 9.00 15.18
C SER A 46 -0.71 7.54 15.00
N LEU A 47 0.08 6.78 14.24
CA LEU A 47 -0.10 5.33 14.11
C LEU A 47 0.00 4.62 15.46
N ARG A 48 1.05 4.90 16.24
CA ARG A 48 1.26 4.33 17.57
C ARG A 48 0.10 4.61 18.51
N ARG A 49 -0.43 5.83 18.51
CA ARG A 49 -1.59 6.21 19.33
C ARG A 49 -2.83 5.38 18.98
N VAL A 50 -3.09 5.17 17.69
CA VAL A 50 -4.21 4.33 17.23
C VAL A 50 -4.01 2.89 17.66
N LEU A 51 -2.81 2.34 17.45
CA LEU A 51 -2.50 0.95 17.81
C LEU A 51 -2.50 0.72 19.32
N ALA A 52 -1.99 1.65 20.13
CA ALA A 52 -1.96 1.55 21.59
C ALA A 52 -3.37 1.51 22.21
N ALA A 53 -4.36 2.09 21.55
CA ALA A 53 -5.76 2.06 21.96
C ALA A 53 -6.51 0.78 21.53
N ARG A 54 -5.82 -0.21 20.95
CA ARG A 54 -6.39 -1.43 20.36
C ARG A 54 -5.78 -2.69 20.97
N ASP A 55 -6.56 -3.77 20.99
CA ASP A 55 -6.09 -5.13 21.29
C ASP A 55 -5.26 -5.71 20.14
N ALA A 56 -4.48 -6.76 20.40
CA ALA A 56 -3.57 -7.36 19.42
C ALA A 56 -4.26 -7.76 18.09
N ASP A 57 -5.41 -8.42 18.15
CA ASP A 57 -6.20 -8.79 16.97
C ASP A 57 -6.63 -7.55 16.16
N HIS A 58 -7.14 -6.53 16.85
CA HIS A 58 -7.58 -5.28 16.20
C HIS A 58 -6.41 -4.43 15.66
N LYS A 59 -5.21 -4.54 16.25
CA LYS A 59 -4.00 -3.88 15.74
C LYS A 59 -3.64 -4.44 14.36
N LEU A 60 -3.67 -5.76 14.20
CA LEU A 60 -3.37 -6.40 12.92
C LEU A 60 -4.37 -5.95 11.85
N GLU A 61 -5.67 -5.98 12.14
CA GLU A 61 -6.69 -5.48 11.20
C GLU A 61 -6.44 -4.02 10.80
N THR A 62 -6.08 -3.17 11.76
CA THR A 62 -5.76 -1.76 11.50
C THR A 62 -4.54 -1.61 10.58
N LEU A 63 -3.52 -2.44 10.75
CA LEU A 63 -2.32 -2.47 9.90
C LEU A 63 -2.64 -2.97 8.50
N VAL A 64 -3.48 -4.00 8.36
CA VAL A 64 -3.94 -4.50 7.06
C VAL A 64 -4.68 -3.40 6.30
N GLU A 65 -5.57 -2.67 6.97
CA GLU A 65 -6.26 -1.54 6.35
C GLU A 65 -5.34 -0.39 5.97
N LEU A 66 -4.32 -0.12 6.79
CA LEU A 66 -3.29 0.87 6.46
C LEU A 66 -2.55 0.47 5.18
N VAL A 67 -2.08 -0.78 5.10
CA VAL A 67 -1.39 -1.32 3.93
C VAL A 67 -2.28 -1.23 2.68
N ARG A 68 -3.54 -1.70 2.76
CA ARG A 68 -4.51 -1.62 1.65
C ARG A 68 -4.81 -0.18 1.24
N GLY A 69 -4.90 0.75 2.19
CA GLY A 69 -5.07 2.18 1.93
C GLY A 69 -3.88 2.79 1.19
N GLN A 70 -2.66 2.47 1.61
CA GLN A 70 -1.45 2.93 0.93
C GLN A 70 -1.33 2.34 -0.48
N VAL A 71 -1.67 1.06 -0.65
CA VAL A 71 -1.74 0.39 -1.97
C VAL A 71 -2.75 1.08 -2.86
N ALA A 72 -3.95 1.37 -2.35
CA ALA A 72 -4.98 2.09 -3.10
C ALA A 72 -4.49 3.48 -3.54
N VAL A 73 -3.82 4.23 -2.65
CA VAL A 73 -3.26 5.55 -2.99
C VAL A 73 -2.19 5.45 -4.08
N VAL A 74 -1.30 4.45 -4.00
CA VAL A 74 -0.21 4.26 -4.97
C VAL A 74 -0.73 3.79 -6.33
N LEU A 75 -1.78 2.96 -6.35
CA LEU A 75 -2.43 2.48 -7.57
C LEU A 75 -3.49 3.46 -8.12
N GLY A 76 -3.81 4.53 -7.39
CA GLY A 76 -4.81 5.52 -7.78
C GLY A 76 -6.26 5.05 -7.60
N HIS A 77 -6.51 4.05 -6.74
CA HIS A 77 -7.85 3.64 -6.35
C HIS A 77 -8.46 4.59 -5.31
N ALA A 78 -9.77 4.78 -5.39
CA ALA A 78 -10.49 5.69 -4.48
C ALA A 78 -10.60 5.16 -3.04
N SER A 79 -10.47 3.84 -2.83
CA SER A 79 -10.67 3.19 -1.54
C SER A 79 -9.79 1.95 -1.38
N ALA A 80 -9.38 1.68 -0.13
CA ALA A 80 -8.69 0.44 0.27
C ALA A 80 -9.51 -0.83 -0.02
N ASP A 81 -10.83 -0.71 -0.11
CA ASP A 81 -11.74 -1.83 -0.43
C ASP A 81 -11.55 -2.38 -1.85
N ALA A 82 -11.09 -1.54 -2.78
CA ALA A 82 -10.75 -1.95 -4.14
C ALA A 82 -9.50 -2.84 -4.20
N VAL A 83 -8.77 -2.97 -3.10
CA VAL A 83 -7.55 -3.77 -2.98
C VAL A 83 -7.87 -5.02 -2.17
N SER A 84 -7.70 -6.20 -2.78
CA SER A 84 -7.87 -7.48 -2.08
C SER A 84 -6.84 -7.64 -0.98
N ALA A 85 -7.27 -7.97 0.25
CA ALA A 85 -6.36 -8.20 1.38
C ALA A 85 -5.50 -9.46 1.22
N ASP A 86 -6.00 -10.45 0.48
CA ASP A 86 -5.35 -11.73 0.19
C ASP A 86 -4.75 -11.78 -1.23
N GLY A 87 -4.79 -10.66 -1.96
CA GLY A 87 -4.27 -10.60 -3.33
C GLY A 87 -2.78 -10.28 -3.36
N ASP A 88 -2.05 -10.97 -4.22
CA ASP A 88 -0.64 -10.68 -4.48
C ASP A 88 -0.49 -9.26 -5.07
N PHE A 89 0.48 -8.49 -4.55
CA PHE A 89 0.80 -7.16 -5.07
C PHE A 89 1.08 -7.18 -6.58
N MET A 90 1.71 -8.25 -7.07
CA MET A 90 2.04 -8.41 -8.49
C MET A 90 0.80 -8.54 -9.38
N ASP A 91 -0.24 -9.23 -8.90
CA ASP A 91 -1.51 -9.39 -9.63
C ASP A 91 -2.30 -8.06 -9.67
N LEU A 92 -2.16 -7.26 -8.61
CA LEU A 92 -2.70 -5.90 -8.51
C LEU A 92 -1.97 -4.87 -9.39
N GLY A 93 -0.90 -5.27 -10.10
CA GLY A 93 -0.17 -4.39 -10.99
C GLY A 93 0.91 -3.54 -10.32
N PHE A 94 1.42 -3.95 -9.15
CA PHE A 94 2.62 -3.31 -8.59
C PHE A 94 3.83 -3.49 -9.52
N ALA A 95 4.41 -2.37 -9.94
CA ALA A 95 5.67 -2.32 -10.67
C ALA A 95 6.83 -1.85 -9.78
N SER A 96 8.08 -2.01 -10.24
CA SER A 96 9.26 -1.66 -9.43
C SER A 96 9.30 -0.20 -8.94
N LEU A 97 8.70 0.75 -9.65
CA LEU A 97 8.61 2.14 -9.18
C LEU A 97 7.54 2.31 -8.08
N THR A 98 6.38 1.67 -8.22
CA THR A 98 5.31 1.72 -7.21
C THR A 98 5.72 1.00 -5.94
N ALA A 99 6.49 -0.09 -6.05
CA ALA A 99 7.12 -0.80 -4.93
C ALA A 99 8.00 0.12 -4.06
N VAL A 100 8.86 0.90 -4.70
CA VAL A 100 9.77 1.83 -4.02
C VAL A 100 8.99 2.96 -3.34
N GLU A 101 8.03 3.56 -4.05
CA GLU A 101 7.18 4.62 -3.50
C GLU A 101 6.34 4.13 -2.32
N PHE A 102 5.78 2.93 -2.42
CA PHE A 102 5.03 2.30 -1.34
C PHE A 102 5.91 2.04 -0.12
N GLY A 103 7.09 1.47 -0.30
CA GLY A 103 8.04 1.25 0.79
C GLY A 103 8.45 2.55 1.51
N HIS A 104 8.72 3.61 0.74
CA HIS A 104 9.02 4.94 1.31
C HIS A 104 7.86 5.52 2.11
N ARG A 105 6.63 5.43 1.59
CA ARG A 105 5.42 5.89 2.30
C ARG A 105 5.18 5.11 3.58
N LEU A 106 5.33 3.79 3.52
CA LEU A 106 5.13 2.92 4.66
C LEU A 106 6.19 3.19 5.74
N ALA A 107 7.44 3.37 5.35
CA ALA A 107 8.53 3.77 6.25
C ALA A 107 8.24 5.12 6.93
N ALA A 108 7.71 6.10 6.18
CA ALA A 108 7.36 7.41 6.73
C ALA A 108 6.22 7.33 7.76
N ILE A 109 5.21 6.49 7.52
CA ILE A 109 4.05 6.36 8.42
C ILE A 109 4.38 5.50 9.64
N THR A 110 5.15 4.44 9.48
CA THR A 110 5.51 3.51 10.57
C THR A 110 6.70 4.01 11.39
N GLY A 111 7.54 4.88 10.81
CA GLY A 111 8.81 5.31 11.39
C GLY A 111 9.89 4.24 11.33
N LEU A 112 9.63 3.11 10.66
CA LEU A 112 10.56 1.99 10.52
C LEU A 112 11.44 2.18 9.28
N LYS A 113 12.65 1.61 9.32
CA LYS A 113 13.53 1.52 8.16
C LYS A 113 13.18 0.29 7.33
N LEU A 114 12.13 0.42 6.54
CA LEU A 114 11.64 -0.66 5.69
C LEU A 114 12.39 -0.71 4.36
N PRO A 115 12.98 -1.86 3.98
CA PRO A 115 13.57 -2.00 2.66
C PRO A 115 12.48 -1.96 1.58
N THR A 116 12.76 -1.30 0.46
CA THR A 116 11.82 -1.17 -0.68
C THR A 116 11.61 -2.49 -1.43
N THR A 117 12.28 -3.56 -1.01
CA THR A 117 12.12 -4.91 -1.54
C THR A 117 11.08 -5.75 -0.78
N LEU A 118 10.46 -5.22 0.29
CA LEU A 118 9.50 -5.98 1.10
C LEU A 118 8.31 -6.50 0.30
N ILE A 119 7.89 -5.83 -0.77
CA ILE A 119 6.78 -6.31 -1.61
C ILE A 119 7.12 -7.59 -2.38
N TYR A 120 8.41 -7.94 -2.47
CA TYR A 120 8.91 -9.16 -3.09
C TYR A 120 9.12 -10.28 -2.05
N ASP A 121 9.17 -9.92 -0.77
CA ASP A 121 9.31 -10.86 0.36
C ASP A 121 7.94 -11.22 0.94
N HIS A 122 7.04 -10.23 1.01
CA HIS A 122 5.65 -10.34 1.43
C HIS A 122 4.77 -10.00 0.23
N LEU A 123 4.21 -11.03 -0.38
CA LEU A 123 3.44 -10.87 -1.60
C LEU A 123 2.05 -10.32 -1.32
N ASN A 124 1.54 -10.48 -0.09
CA ASN A 124 0.18 -10.13 0.27
C ASN A 124 0.11 -9.04 1.38
N PRO A 125 -0.93 -8.19 1.38
CA PRO A 125 -1.18 -7.18 2.40
C PRO A 125 -1.21 -7.70 3.84
N VAL A 126 -1.73 -8.91 4.05
CA VAL A 126 -1.80 -9.54 5.38
C VAL A 126 -0.42 -9.88 5.89
N GLU A 127 0.41 -10.57 5.11
CA GLU A 127 1.78 -10.95 5.51
C GLU A 127 2.62 -9.71 5.85
N LEU A 128 2.48 -8.65 5.04
CA LEU A 128 3.17 -7.40 5.31
C LEU A 128 2.68 -6.74 6.60
N ALA A 129 1.37 -6.77 6.88
CA ALA A 129 0.82 -6.22 8.11
C ALA A 129 1.27 -7.01 9.35
N GLU A 130 1.39 -8.33 9.26
CA GLU A 130 1.95 -9.18 10.32
C GLU A 130 3.41 -8.83 10.60
N TYR A 131 4.23 -8.69 9.55
CA TYR A 131 5.62 -8.25 9.67
C TYR A 131 5.72 -6.88 10.37
N LEU A 132 4.88 -5.91 9.99
CA LEU A 132 4.86 -4.60 10.63
C LEU A 132 4.39 -4.67 12.10
N ALA A 133 3.45 -5.57 12.42
CA ALA A 133 2.99 -5.75 13.78
C ALA A 133 4.11 -6.26 14.69
N ASP A 134 4.93 -7.20 14.20
CA ASP A 134 6.09 -7.73 14.90
C ASP A 134 7.17 -6.65 15.10
N GLU A 135 7.50 -5.91 14.04
CA GLU A 135 8.50 -4.82 14.10
C GLU A 135 8.05 -3.64 14.99
N LEU A 136 6.74 -3.37 15.07
CA LEU A 136 6.19 -2.31 15.93
C LEU A 136 5.94 -2.77 17.38
N ALA A 137 5.84 -4.08 17.65
CA ALA A 137 5.64 -4.62 18.99
C ALA A 137 6.67 -4.12 20.04
N PRO A 138 8.00 -4.09 19.77
CA PRO A 138 8.98 -3.55 20.71
C PRO A 138 8.81 -2.03 20.92
N GLU A 139 8.45 -1.29 19.88
CA GLU A 139 8.24 0.16 19.94
C GLU A 139 6.95 0.53 20.70
N LEU A 140 5.95 -0.35 20.72
CA LEU A 140 4.67 -0.15 21.41
C LEU A 140 4.73 -0.49 22.91
N THR A 141 5.65 -1.37 23.31
CA THR A 141 5.85 -1.76 24.72
C THR A 141 6.84 -0.87 25.47
N ALA A 142 7.66 -0.10 24.75
CA ALA A 142 8.62 0.84 25.32
C ALA A 142 8.03 2.23 25.66
N ALA A 143 6.73 2.45 25.42
CA ALA A 143 6.01 3.70 25.71
C ALA A 143 5.15 3.58 26.98
#